data_AF-A0A7X9XB32-F1
#
_entry.id   AF-A0A7X9XB32-F1
#
_cell.length_a   1.000
_cell.length_b   1.000
_cell.length_c   1.000
_cell.angle_alpha   90.00
_cell.angle_beta   90.00
_cell.angle_gamma   90.00
#
_symmetry.space_group_name_H-M   'P 1'
#
loop_
_entity.id
_entity.type
_entity.pdbx_description
1 polymer ?
#
loop_
_entity_poly.entity_id
_entity_poly.type
_entity_poly.pdbx_seq_one_letter_code
_entity_poly.pdbx_strand_id
1 'polypeptide(L)'
;MRNGIKSFLIIILALQYSCKQPEGLKFKVSTNYLDGKSHLTKTKMIANPNSEINVYFFKKHFAQFYGLPNKLTNEKLKNQEITEWKFEDRPKELSENWSETFKYDPNGNLIEYKYSGCTFCSQFPWGYKLFYNKNNDIVEQQIYYLRQKNISEGNGLKLKFELQEVMDRKVMLTYDKNRNIVKLKKVGTNGLEELIELVE
;
A
#
# COMPACT_ATOMS: atom_id res chain seq x y z
N MET A 1 58.30 -27.22 34.00
CA MET A 1 57.96 -26.37 32.83
C MET A 1 56.85 -27.02 32.03
N ARG A 2 55.86 -26.22 31.59
CA ARG A 2 54.93 -26.48 30.47
C ARG A 2 53.94 -27.65 30.61
N ASN A 3 52.85 -27.45 31.36
CA ASN A 3 51.57 -28.16 31.14
C ASN A 3 50.33 -27.29 31.51
N GLY A 4 50.45 -25.97 31.42
CA GLY A 4 49.40 -25.02 31.87
C GLY A 4 48.82 -24.13 30.78
N ILE A 5 49.01 -24.43 29.48
CA ILE A 5 48.65 -23.50 28.39
C ILE A 5 47.58 -24.06 27.44
N LYS A 6 47.22 -25.36 27.52
CA LYS A 6 46.27 -25.95 26.58
C LYS A 6 44.79 -25.80 26.96
N SER A 7 44.47 -25.50 28.22
CA SER A 7 43.07 -25.39 28.66
C SER A 7 42.48 -23.98 28.58
N PHE A 8 43.28 -22.95 28.27
CA PHE A 8 42.80 -21.56 28.20
C PHE A 8 42.30 -21.15 26.80
N LEU A 9 42.66 -21.89 25.75
CA LEU A 9 42.30 -21.55 24.37
C LEU A 9 40.88 -21.99 23.97
N ILE A 10 40.28 -22.94 24.67
CA ILE A 10 38.96 -23.49 24.31
C ILE A 10 37.81 -22.56 24.75
N ILE A 11 38.03 -21.72 25.78
CA ILE A 11 37.00 -20.81 26.29
C ILE A 11 36.88 -19.54 25.42
N ILE A 12 37.93 -19.14 24.70
CA ILE A 12 37.92 -17.95 23.84
C ILE A 12 37.21 -18.20 22.50
N LEU A 13 37.19 -19.45 21.99
CA LEU A 13 36.47 -19.78 20.76
C LEU A 13 34.95 -19.92 20.94
N ALA A 14 34.45 -20.16 22.16
CA ALA A 14 33.02 -20.29 22.43
C ALA A 14 32.28 -18.94 22.45
N LEU A 15 33.00 -17.82 22.61
CA LEU A 15 32.40 -16.47 22.70
C LEU A 15 32.19 -15.79 21.34
N GLN A 16 32.70 -16.34 20.24
CA GLN A 16 32.60 -15.68 18.91
C GLN A 16 31.37 -16.08 18.10
N TYR A 17 30.55 -17.01 18.61
CA TYR A 17 29.27 -17.38 17.99
C TYR A 17 28.07 -16.75 18.70
N SER A 18 28.23 -15.53 19.22
CA SER A 18 27.07 -14.63 19.32
C SER A 18 26.73 -14.18 17.89
N CYS A 19 26.14 -15.10 17.10
CA CYS A 19 25.38 -14.72 15.92
C CYS A 19 24.25 -13.83 16.41
N LYS A 20 24.49 -12.52 16.46
CA LYS A 20 23.44 -11.52 16.62
C LYS A 20 22.47 -11.80 15.49
N GLN A 21 21.31 -12.39 15.81
CA GLN A 21 20.30 -12.62 14.78
C GLN A 21 20.01 -11.27 14.12
N PRO A 22 19.90 -11.21 12.79
CA PRO A 22 19.64 -9.94 12.14
C PRO A 22 18.38 -9.33 12.74
N GLU A 23 18.50 -8.11 13.27
CA GLU A 23 17.37 -7.34 13.77
C GLU A 23 16.37 -7.21 12.62
N GLY A 24 15.17 -7.76 12.80
CA GLY A 24 14.21 -7.91 11.72
C GLY A 24 12.79 -7.94 12.25
N LEU A 25 11.87 -7.36 11.49
CA LEU A 25 10.45 -7.39 11.80
C LEU A 25 9.85 -8.69 11.25
N LYS A 26 9.12 -9.39 12.10
CA LYS A 26 8.47 -10.64 11.74
C LYS A 26 6.99 -10.37 11.52
N PHE A 27 6.47 -10.77 10.36
CA PHE A 27 5.05 -10.64 10.03
C PHE A 27 4.42 -12.00 9.79
N LYS A 28 3.24 -12.21 10.37
CA LYS A 28 2.35 -13.32 10.04
C LYS A 28 1.45 -12.86 8.89
N VAL A 29 1.52 -13.57 7.76
CA VAL A 29 0.71 -13.31 6.56
C VAL A 29 -0.25 -14.46 6.38
N SER A 30 -1.55 -14.16 6.35
CA SER A 30 -2.63 -15.15 6.27
C SER A 30 -3.55 -14.83 5.09
N THR A 31 -3.83 -15.81 4.23
CA THR A 31 -4.65 -15.67 3.01
C THR A 31 -5.56 -16.88 2.79
N ASN A 32 -6.38 -16.84 1.73
CA ASN A 32 -7.30 -17.89 1.33
C ASN A 32 -8.27 -18.26 2.45
N TYR A 33 -9.13 -17.34 2.86
CA TYR A 33 -10.08 -17.59 3.94
C TYR A 33 -11.30 -18.35 3.42
N LEU A 34 -11.68 -19.43 4.10
CA LEU A 34 -12.97 -20.10 3.95
C LEU A 34 -13.62 -20.17 5.33
N ASP A 35 -14.93 -19.91 5.41
CA ASP A 35 -15.70 -19.89 6.66
C ASP A 35 -15.05 -19.01 7.76
N GLY A 36 -14.42 -17.90 7.35
CA GLY A 36 -13.74 -16.96 8.24
C GLY A 36 -12.39 -17.43 8.79
N LYS A 37 -11.87 -18.58 8.35
CA LYS A 37 -10.58 -19.14 8.80
C LYS A 37 -9.55 -19.12 7.67
N SER A 38 -8.31 -18.75 7.98
CA SER A 38 -7.20 -18.75 7.02
C SER A 38 -6.76 -20.18 6.72
N HIS A 39 -6.67 -20.53 5.43
CA HIS A 39 -6.12 -21.81 5.00
C HIS A 39 -4.62 -21.76 4.68
N LEU A 40 -4.06 -20.55 4.49
CA LEU A 40 -2.64 -20.38 4.27
C LEU A 40 -2.09 -19.32 5.22
N THR A 41 -1.15 -19.72 6.09
CA THR A 41 -0.44 -18.79 6.96
C THR A 41 1.06 -18.99 6.82
N LYS A 42 1.79 -17.91 6.58
CA LYS A 42 3.25 -17.90 6.48
C LYS A 42 3.83 -16.82 7.38
N THR A 43 5.08 -17.01 7.77
CA THR A 43 5.87 -15.96 8.40
C THR A 43 6.76 -15.31 7.34
N LYS A 44 6.77 -13.98 7.30
CA LYS A 44 7.70 -13.19 6.49
C LYS A 44 8.59 -12.36 7.41
N MET A 45 9.90 -12.51 7.26
CA MET A 45 10.88 -11.70 7.98
C MET A 45 11.39 -10.58 7.06
N ILE A 46 11.41 -9.35 7.58
CA ILE A 46 12.01 -8.19 6.92
C ILE A 46 13.25 -7.80 7.71
N ALA A 47 14.44 -8.12 7.19
CA ALA A 47 15.71 -7.83 7.83
C ALA A 47 16.08 -6.34 7.70
N ASN A 48 16.65 -5.78 8.76
CA ASN A 48 17.14 -4.39 8.83
C ASN A 48 16.13 -3.35 8.32
N PRO A 49 14.93 -3.26 8.92
CA PRO A 49 13.95 -2.27 8.52
C PRO A 49 14.41 -0.89 9.01
N ASN A 50 15.09 -0.14 8.14
CA ASN A 50 15.54 1.22 8.40
C ASN A 50 14.42 2.27 8.30
N SER A 51 13.15 1.85 8.16
CA SER A 51 12.02 2.74 7.88
C SER A 51 10.86 2.47 8.84
N GLU A 52 10.16 3.55 9.21
CA GLU A 52 8.83 3.51 9.83
C GLU A 52 7.89 2.53 9.10
N ILE A 53 7.08 1.80 9.86
CA ILE A 53 6.14 0.82 9.30
C ILE A 53 4.87 1.56 8.83
N ASN A 54 4.96 2.29 7.72
CA ASN A 54 3.85 3.05 7.13
C ASN A 54 3.32 2.39 5.84
N VAL A 55 2.38 3.03 5.15
CA VAL A 55 1.77 2.47 3.91
C VAL A 55 2.80 2.17 2.81
N TYR A 56 3.92 2.92 2.75
CA TYR A 56 4.99 2.67 1.79
C TYR A 56 5.82 1.44 2.14
N PHE A 57 5.97 1.13 3.43
CA PHE A 57 6.55 -0.14 3.87
C PHE A 57 5.74 -1.32 3.33
N PHE A 58 4.41 -1.26 3.45
CA PHE A 58 3.52 -2.31 2.92
C PHE A 58 3.50 -2.38 1.40
N LYS A 59 3.55 -1.23 0.71
CA LYS A 59 3.72 -1.20 -0.76
C LYS A 59 5.00 -1.90 -1.20
N LYS A 60 6.12 -1.59 -0.55
CA LYS A 60 7.44 -2.15 -0.88
C LYS A 60 7.56 -3.65 -0.54
N HIS A 61 7.10 -4.04 0.64
CA HIS A 61 7.38 -5.38 1.17
C HIS A 61 6.23 -6.37 0.98
N PHE A 62 5.00 -5.93 0.72
CA PHE A 62 3.83 -6.80 0.60
C PHE A 62 2.98 -6.56 -0.66
N ALA A 63 3.45 -5.69 -1.58
CA ALA A 63 2.73 -5.34 -2.80
C ALA A 63 1.29 -4.82 -2.55
N GLN A 64 1.06 -4.20 -1.40
CA GLN A 64 -0.21 -3.57 -1.04
C GLN A 64 -0.28 -2.13 -1.54
N PHE A 65 -1.48 -1.53 -1.55
CA PHE A 65 -1.69 -0.15 -1.99
C PHE A 65 -1.19 0.08 -3.43
N TYR A 66 -1.62 -0.78 -4.36
CA TYR A 66 -1.35 -0.61 -5.78
C TYR A 66 -1.84 0.78 -6.25
N GLY A 67 -1.03 1.47 -7.07
CA GLY A 67 -1.29 2.84 -7.54
C GLY A 67 -1.28 3.92 -6.45
N LEU A 68 -0.75 3.65 -5.25
CA LEU A 68 -0.50 4.71 -4.26
C LEU A 68 0.62 5.64 -4.77
N PRO A 69 0.41 6.96 -4.90
CA PRO A 69 1.46 7.87 -5.33
C PRO A 69 2.57 7.96 -4.27
N ASN A 70 3.74 8.44 -4.66
CA ASN A 70 4.90 8.58 -3.76
C ASN A 70 4.75 9.73 -2.75
N LYS A 71 3.76 10.61 -2.94
CA LYS A 71 3.42 11.71 -2.04
C LYS A 71 1.92 11.69 -1.79
N LEU A 72 1.55 11.64 -0.51
CA LEU A 72 0.17 11.66 -0.05
C LEU A 72 -0.27 13.05 0.40
N THR A 73 0.67 13.99 0.50
CA THR A 73 0.41 15.36 0.91
C THR A 73 0.97 16.33 -0.13
N ASN A 74 0.19 17.35 -0.45
CA ASN A 74 0.61 18.46 -1.30
C ASN A 74 -0.11 19.75 -0.89
N GLU A 75 0.58 20.63 -0.17
CA GLU A 75 0.00 21.86 0.35
C GLU A 75 -0.48 22.83 -0.74
N LYS A 76 0.13 22.78 -1.94
CA LYS A 76 -0.24 23.65 -3.06
C LYS A 76 -1.58 23.25 -3.70
N LEU A 77 -2.04 22.03 -3.45
CA LEU A 77 -3.23 21.45 -4.06
C LEU A 77 -4.40 21.32 -3.08
N LYS A 78 -4.35 22.00 -1.93
CA LYS A 78 -5.45 22.01 -0.94
C LYS A 78 -6.79 22.31 -1.60
N ASN A 79 -7.79 21.46 -1.32
CA ASN A 79 -9.14 21.52 -1.92
C ASN A 79 -9.19 21.40 -3.45
N GLN A 80 -8.15 20.89 -4.10
CA GLN A 80 -8.10 20.75 -5.56
C GLN A 80 -8.26 19.29 -5.98
N GLU A 81 -8.80 19.12 -7.18
CA GLU A 81 -8.76 17.89 -7.95
C GLU A 81 -7.93 18.18 -9.21
N ILE A 82 -6.84 17.45 -9.40
CA ILE A 82 -5.96 17.59 -10.56
C ILE A 82 -5.98 16.31 -11.38
N THR A 83 -5.85 16.44 -12.70
CA THR A 83 -5.76 15.31 -13.63
C THR A 83 -4.47 15.44 -14.42
N GLU A 84 -3.64 14.40 -14.35
CA GLU A 84 -2.38 14.31 -15.07
C GLU A 84 -2.51 13.23 -16.14
N TRP A 85 -2.17 13.57 -17.39
CA TRP A 85 -2.13 12.62 -18.48
C TRP A 85 -0.75 12.01 -18.61
N LYS A 86 -0.68 10.72 -18.92
CA LYS A 86 0.61 10.07 -19.16
C LYS A 86 1.37 10.71 -20.33
N PHE A 87 0.63 11.01 -21.40
CA PHE A 87 1.12 11.72 -22.56
C PHE A 87 0.27 12.98 -22.76
N GLU A 88 0.84 14.15 -22.44
CA GLU A 88 0.13 15.44 -22.45
C GLU A 88 -0.22 15.92 -23.87
N ASP A 89 0.54 15.48 -24.87
CA ASP A 89 0.41 15.85 -26.28
C ASP A 89 -0.69 15.06 -27.02
N ARG A 90 -1.11 13.92 -26.48
CA ARG A 90 -2.11 13.02 -27.09
C ARG A 90 -3.22 12.56 -26.14
N PRO A 91 -3.91 13.46 -25.41
CA PRO A 91 -4.92 13.11 -24.40
C PRO A 91 -6.18 12.41 -24.98
N LYS A 92 -6.36 12.42 -26.31
CA LYS A 92 -7.49 11.78 -26.99
C LYS A 92 -7.21 10.31 -27.38
N GLU A 93 -5.97 9.84 -27.26
CA GLU A 93 -5.57 8.47 -27.62
C GLU A 93 -5.82 7.48 -26.46
N LEU A 94 -7.09 7.29 -26.10
CA LEU A 94 -7.51 6.49 -24.94
C LEU A 94 -7.12 5.00 -25.00
N SER A 95 -6.72 4.50 -26.17
CA SER A 95 -6.21 3.14 -26.32
C SER A 95 -4.83 2.97 -25.67
N GLU A 96 -3.96 3.98 -25.80
CA GLU A 96 -2.54 3.96 -25.39
C GLU A 96 -2.21 4.95 -24.27
N ASN A 97 -3.07 5.93 -24.06
CA ASN A 97 -2.91 6.97 -23.06
C ASN A 97 -3.87 6.73 -21.91
N TRP A 98 -3.48 7.20 -20.74
CA TRP A 98 -4.27 7.15 -19.53
C TRP A 98 -4.05 8.42 -18.73
N SER A 99 -4.96 8.70 -17.82
CA SER A 99 -4.84 9.77 -16.85
C SER A 99 -4.97 9.25 -15.43
N GLU A 100 -4.31 9.97 -14.54
CA GLU A 100 -4.39 9.82 -13.10
C GLU A 100 -5.01 11.09 -12.53
N THR A 101 -6.04 10.95 -11.72
CA THR A 101 -6.70 12.07 -11.06
C THR A 101 -6.50 11.97 -9.56
N PHE A 102 -6.11 13.07 -8.94
CA PHE A 102 -5.80 13.18 -7.52
C PHE A 102 -6.67 14.26 -6.89
N LYS A 103 -7.37 13.92 -5.81
CA LYS A 103 -8.18 14.87 -5.06
C LYS A 103 -7.63 15.05 -3.66
N TYR A 104 -7.51 16.30 -3.24
CA TYR A 104 -6.94 16.66 -1.95
C TYR A 104 -7.95 17.36 -1.03
N ASP A 105 -7.83 17.11 0.27
CA ASP A 105 -8.61 17.75 1.32
C ASP A 105 -8.12 19.19 1.64
N PRO A 106 -8.75 19.91 2.58
CA PRO A 106 -8.31 21.26 2.98
C PRO A 106 -6.91 21.33 3.60
N ASN A 107 -6.41 20.21 4.12
CA ASN A 107 -5.06 20.10 4.69
C ASN A 107 -4.02 19.71 3.63
N GLY A 108 -4.47 19.33 2.43
CA GLY A 108 -3.62 18.92 1.32
C GLY A 108 -3.32 17.43 1.35
N ASN A 109 -4.07 16.63 2.10
CA ASN A 109 -3.97 15.18 2.07
C ASN A 109 -4.74 14.62 0.89
N LEU A 110 -4.17 13.62 0.20
CA LEU A 110 -4.83 12.88 -0.86
C LEU A 110 -6.00 12.08 -0.27
N ILE A 111 -7.21 12.34 -0.72
CA ILE A 111 -8.42 11.63 -0.26
C ILE A 111 -9.03 10.74 -1.34
N GLU A 112 -8.68 10.95 -2.61
CA GLU A 112 -9.17 10.14 -3.71
C GLU A 112 -8.16 10.09 -4.85
N TYR A 113 -8.00 8.91 -5.44
CA TYR A 113 -7.23 8.67 -6.65
C TYR A 113 -8.11 7.94 -7.67
N LYS A 114 -7.98 8.32 -8.94
CA LYS A 114 -8.67 7.66 -10.06
C LYS A 114 -7.68 7.41 -11.19
N TYR A 115 -7.77 6.23 -11.78
CA TYR A 115 -7.04 5.83 -12.96
C TYR A 115 -8.02 5.60 -14.10
N SER A 116 -7.76 6.22 -15.25
CA SER A 116 -8.69 6.15 -16.39
C SER A 116 -8.73 4.82 -17.12
N GLY A 117 -7.74 3.96 -16.93
CA GLY A 117 -7.55 2.81 -17.81
C GLY A 117 -6.80 3.18 -19.09
N CYS A 118 -6.22 2.16 -19.71
CA CYS A 118 -5.81 2.14 -21.11
C CYS A 118 -5.95 0.72 -21.67
N THR A 119 -6.52 0.62 -22.87
CA THR A 119 -6.84 -0.68 -23.49
C THR A 119 -5.59 -1.52 -23.72
N PHE A 120 -4.52 -0.93 -24.26
CA PHE A 120 -3.26 -1.66 -24.47
C PHE A 120 -2.55 -2.05 -23.18
N CYS A 121 -2.81 -1.33 -22.09
CA CYS A 121 -2.29 -1.68 -20.78
C CYS A 121 -3.04 -2.85 -20.14
N SER A 122 -4.17 -3.28 -20.73
CA SER A 122 -5.07 -4.29 -20.17
C SER A 122 -5.55 -3.92 -18.76
N GLN A 123 -5.74 -2.63 -18.50
CA GLN A 123 -6.21 -2.12 -17.22
C GLN A 123 -7.51 -1.34 -17.40
N PHE A 124 -8.55 -1.80 -16.71
CA PHE A 124 -9.84 -1.11 -16.65
C PHE A 124 -9.75 0.16 -15.78
N PRO A 125 -10.66 1.13 -15.91
CA PRO A 125 -10.70 2.28 -15.03
C PRO A 125 -11.06 1.88 -13.59
N TRP A 126 -10.35 2.42 -12.60
CA TRP A 126 -10.56 2.14 -11.18
C TRP A 126 -10.13 3.33 -10.33
N GLY A 127 -10.49 3.33 -9.05
CA GLY A 127 -10.04 4.35 -8.11
C GLY A 127 -10.07 3.85 -6.68
N TYR A 128 -9.62 4.70 -5.77
CA TYR A 128 -9.77 4.48 -4.34
C TYR A 128 -9.96 5.77 -3.58
N LYS A 129 -10.60 5.65 -2.41
CA LYS A 129 -10.64 6.69 -1.38
C LYS A 129 -9.73 6.33 -0.22
N LEU A 130 -9.10 7.33 0.36
CA LEU A 130 -8.30 7.20 1.58
C LEU A 130 -9.05 7.88 2.73
N PHE A 131 -9.15 7.16 3.85
CA PHE A 131 -9.77 7.67 5.07
C PHE A 131 -8.71 7.81 6.15
N TYR A 132 -8.77 8.94 6.84
CA TYR A 132 -7.77 9.33 7.83
C TYR A 132 -8.38 9.34 9.23
N ASN A 133 -7.58 8.98 10.23
CA ASN A 133 -7.93 9.23 11.63
C ASN A 133 -7.63 10.69 12.03
N LYS A 134 -7.94 11.05 13.28
CA LYS A 134 -7.66 12.37 13.86
C LYS A 134 -6.16 12.75 13.93
N ASN A 135 -5.27 11.77 13.84
CA ASN A 135 -3.82 11.98 13.86
C ASN A 135 -3.25 12.15 12.43
N ASN A 136 -4.12 12.16 11.41
CA ASN A 136 -3.75 12.20 9.99
C ASN A 136 -3.04 10.92 9.49
N ASP A 137 -3.29 9.78 10.13
CA ASP A 137 -2.87 8.46 9.61
C ASP A 137 -3.97 7.86 8.73
N ILE A 138 -3.60 7.23 7.61
CA ILE A 138 -4.53 6.47 6.78
C ILE A 138 -5.01 5.25 7.57
N VAL A 139 -6.31 5.12 7.80
CA VAL A 139 -6.89 3.95 8.47
C VAL A 139 -7.63 3.01 7.52
N GLU A 140 -8.04 3.52 6.36
CA GLU A 140 -8.74 2.72 5.36
C GLU A 140 -8.43 3.20 3.94
N GLN A 141 -8.24 2.25 3.02
CA GLN A 141 -8.30 2.48 1.58
C GLN A 141 -9.48 1.68 1.02
N GLN A 142 -10.45 2.35 0.40
CA GLN A 142 -11.62 1.70 -0.22
C GLN A 142 -11.51 1.78 -1.75
N ILE A 143 -11.53 0.62 -2.42
CA ILE A 143 -11.32 0.51 -3.87
C ILE A 143 -12.68 0.42 -4.58
N TYR A 144 -12.80 1.10 -5.71
CA TYR A 144 -14.01 1.08 -6.54
C TYR A 144 -13.68 1.06 -8.03
N TYR A 145 -14.63 0.60 -8.84
CA TYR A 145 -14.51 0.61 -10.30
C TYR A 145 -15.19 1.82 -10.90
N LEU A 146 -14.59 2.30 -11.98
CA LEU A 146 -15.06 3.48 -12.69
C LEU A 146 -15.54 3.05 -14.08
N ARG A 147 -16.65 3.65 -14.50
CA ARG A 147 -17.04 3.69 -15.90
C ARG A 147 -16.59 5.02 -16.47
N GLN A 148 -15.84 4.97 -17.56
CA GLN A 148 -15.50 6.16 -18.32
C GLN A 148 -16.66 6.52 -19.26
N LYS A 149 -17.07 7.79 -19.24
CA LYS A 149 -17.94 8.39 -20.25
C LYS A 149 -17.22 9.55 -20.91
N ASN A 150 -17.33 9.58 -22.23
CA ASN A 150 -16.91 10.72 -23.03
C ASN A 150 -18.08 11.71 -23.09
N ILE A 151 -17.85 12.94 -22.67
CA ILE A 151 -18.85 14.01 -22.74
C ILE A 151 -18.30 15.10 -23.65
N SER A 152 -19.12 15.53 -24.59
CA SER A 152 -18.85 16.73 -25.39
C SER A 152 -19.19 17.95 -24.54
N GLU A 153 -18.19 18.80 -24.28
CA GLU A 153 -18.38 20.08 -23.60
C GLU A 153 -17.73 21.18 -24.47
N GLY A 154 -18.57 21.98 -25.14
CA GLY A 154 -18.13 22.94 -26.16
C GLY A 154 -17.42 22.28 -27.34
N ASN A 155 -16.28 22.83 -27.77
CA ASN A 155 -15.43 22.30 -28.85
C ASN A 155 -14.48 21.17 -28.38
N GLY A 156 -14.66 20.63 -27.16
CA GLY A 156 -13.76 19.65 -26.55
C GLY A 156 -14.45 18.35 -26.11
N LEU A 157 -13.66 17.29 -25.99
CA LEU A 157 -14.03 16.05 -25.30
C LEU A 157 -13.53 16.14 -23.87
N LYS A 158 -14.42 15.95 -22.90
CA LYS A 158 -14.08 15.82 -21.49
C LYS A 158 -14.34 14.40 -21.02
N LEU A 159 -13.37 13.83 -20.31
CA LEU A 159 -13.58 12.57 -19.62
C LEU A 159 -14.37 12.81 -18.35
N LYS A 160 -15.46 12.07 -18.19
CA LYS A 160 -16.17 11.96 -16.92
C LYS A 160 -16.09 10.52 -16.44
N PHE A 161 -15.55 10.37 -15.23
CA PHE A 161 -15.62 9.10 -14.52
C PHE A 161 -16.92 9.05 -13.73
N GLU A 162 -17.69 8.01 -13.97
CA GLU A 162 -18.85 7.70 -13.16
C GLU A 162 -18.55 6.45 -12.35
N LEU A 163 -18.87 6.50 -11.07
CA LEU A 163 -18.79 5.34 -10.19
C LEU A 163 -19.67 4.24 -10.78
N GLN A 164 -19.06 3.12 -11.14
CA GLN A 164 -19.80 1.97 -11.65
C GLN A 164 -20.26 1.08 -10.51
N GLU A 165 -19.34 0.79 -9.60
CA GLU A 165 -19.57 -0.11 -8.47
C GLU A 165 -18.57 0.23 -7.36
N VAL A 166 -19.10 0.39 -6.15
CA VAL A 166 -18.28 0.34 -4.94
C VAL A 166 -18.16 -1.13 -4.59
N MET A 167 -16.97 -1.69 -4.73
CA MET A 167 -16.76 -3.02 -4.17
C MET A 167 -16.60 -2.91 -2.67
N ASP A 168 -17.00 -3.96 -1.96
CA ASP A 168 -16.60 -4.18 -0.57
C ASP A 168 -15.11 -4.53 -0.42
N ARG A 169 -14.27 -4.05 -1.36
CA ARG A 169 -12.82 -4.16 -1.32
C ARG A 169 -12.23 -3.00 -0.56
N LYS A 170 -11.67 -3.29 0.61
CA LYS A 170 -10.99 -2.31 1.44
C LYS A 170 -9.79 -2.88 2.15
N VAL A 171 -8.80 -2.02 2.35
CA VAL A 171 -7.63 -2.29 3.18
C VAL A 171 -7.78 -1.46 4.45
N MET A 172 -7.82 -2.11 5.60
CA MET A 172 -7.92 -1.48 6.91
C MET A 172 -6.60 -1.60 7.66
N LEU A 173 -6.19 -0.53 8.33
CA LEU A 173 -4.90 -0.43 9.02
C LEU A 173 -5.11 -0.24 10.53
N THR A 174 -4.30 -0.92 11.32
CA THR A 174 -4.24 -0.73 12.78
C THR A 174 -2.83 -0.29 13.17
N TYR A 175 -2.77 0.65 14.10
CA TYR A 175 -1.56 1.32 14.54
C TYR A 175 -1.23 0.98 15.99
N ASP A 176 0.06 0.93 16.32
CA ASP A 176 0.53 0.95 17.70
C ASP A 176 0.54 2.39 18.26
N LYS A 177 0.95 2.52 19.53
CA LYS A 177 1.11 3.83 20.21
C LYS A 177 2.17 4.74 19.58
N ASN A 178 3.10 4.17 18.81
CA ASN A 178 4.18 4.87 18.12
C ASN A 178 3.80 5.21 16.67
N ARG A 179 2.55 4.99 16.27
CA ARG A 179 2.04 5.21 14.90
C ARG A 179 2.66 4.31 13.83
N ASN A 180 3.20 3.15 14.21
CA ASN A 180 3.55 2.09 13.26
C ASN A 180 2.32 1.27 12.92
N ILE A 181 2.14 0.92 11.65
CA ILE A 181 1.11 -0.04 11.23
C ILE A 181 1.53 -1.44 11.68
N VAL A 182 0.79 -1.99 12.64
CA VAL A 182 1.02 -3.34 13.18
C VAL A 182 0.11 -4.38 12.54
N LYS A 183 -0.94 -3.94 11.84
CA LYS A 183 -1.90 -4.85 11.20
C LYS A 183 -2.49 -4.23 9.93
N LEU A 184 -2.54 -5.03 8.88
CA LEU A 184 -3.26 -4.76 7.64
C LEU A 184 -4.29 -5.86 7.42
N LYS A 185 -5.55 -5.48 7.24
CA LYS A 185 -6.66 -6.37 6.92
C LYS A 185 -7.22 -5.99 5.55
N LYS A 186 -7.08 -6.88 4.57
CA LYS A 186 -7.69 -6.71 3.24
C LYS A 186 -8.98 -7.51 3.18
N VAL A 187 -10.09 -6.82 3.03
CA VAL A 187 -11.43 -7.40 2.85
C VAL A 187 -11.80 -7.22 1.40
N GLY A 188 -12.45 -8.21 0.80
CA GLY A 188 -13.13 -8.09 -0.47
C GLY A 188 -14.54 -8.63 -0.43
N THR A 189 -15.11 -8.86 -1.61
CA THR A 189 -16.53 -9.21 -1.78
C THR A 189 -16.95 -10.46 -0.99
N ASN A 190 -16.03 -11.41 -0.82
CA ASN A 190 -16.28 -12.68 -0.13
C ASN A 190 -15.80 -12.67 1.33
N GLY A 191 -15.51 -11.49 1.90
CA GLY A 191 -15.01 -11.34 3.25
C GLY A 191 -13.49 -11.12 3.31
N LEU A 192 -12.83 -11.68 4.33
CA LEU A 192 -11.41 -11.45 4.56
C LEU A 192 -10.56 -12.15 3.48
N GLU A 193 -9.73 -11.42 2.76
CA GLU A 193 -8.86 -11.96 1.71
C GLU A 193 -7.43 -12.16 2.22
N GLU A 194 -6.93 -11.21 2.98
CA GLU A 194 -5.57 -11.21 3.50
C GLU A 194 -5.48 -10.50 4.84
N LEU A 195 -4.62 -11.03 5.71
CA LEU A 195 -4.26 -10.43 6.99
C LEU A 195 -2.75 -10.47 7.17
N ILE A 196 -2.15 -9.30 7.41
CA ILE A 196 -0.72 -9.16 7.70
C ILE A 196 -0.61 -8.54 9.09
N GLU A 197 0.04 -9.25 10.01
CA GLU A 197 0.19 -8.84 11.41
C GLU A 197 1.66 -8.87 11.81
N LEU A 198 2.14 -7.79 12.41
CA LEU A 198 3.44 -7.75 13.06
C LEU A 198 3.41 -8.68 14.28
N VAL A 199 4.44 -9.51 14.41
CA VAL A 199 4.64 -10.44 15.51
C VAL A 199 5.77 -9.89 16.35
N GLU A 200 5.46 -9.54 17.60
CA GLU A 200 6.44 -9.18 18.62
C GLU A 200 7.33 -10.36 19.02
#